data_AF-A0A3D3NUR2-F1
#
_entry.id   AF-A0A3D3NUR2-F1
#
_cell.length_a   1.000
_cell.length_b   1.000
_cell.length_c   1.000
_cell.angle_alpha   90.00
_cell.angle_beta   90.00
_cell.angle_gamma   90.00
#
_symmetry.space_group_name_H-M   'P 1'
#
loop_
_entity.id
_entity.type
_entity.pdbx_description
1 polymer ?
#
loop_
_entity_poly.entity_id
_entity_poly.type
_entity_poly.pdbx_seq_one_letter_code
_entity_poly.pdbx_strand_id
1 'polypeptide(L)'
;MAFLGVAGVAGQAGVGLGFKVLPLVFAKMPAGDFFGGAFFFMLFLAAITSSISMLQPGIAFVEEALGVGRKVSVTLLGLLTCFGAGFVIYFTGDLKALDTLDFWVGTFLIFMLATIQIIVFGWVWGIDRGFDELHQGAAIQVPWIFRPVIKWICPAFLLGIFALWFMQEILGMDLSSGAAGGVSYYVTDLFGEKASLPAQLSVGLVIVIAVFFSLMTSRARAFQRAEQGLDKDDV
;
A
#
# COMPACT_ATOMS: atom_id res chain seq x y z
N MET A 1 -10.67 28.14 8.09
CA MET A 1 -11.59 27.17 7.44
C MET A 1 -11.52 27.16 5.91
N ALA A 2 -11.15 28.27 5.22
CA ALA A 2 -11.14 28.31 3.75
C ALA A 2 -9.96 27.60 3.05
N PHE A 3 -8.78 27.50 3.68
CA PHE A 3 -7.57 27.02 2.99
C PHE A 3 -7.52 25.50 2.75
N LEU A 4 -7.99 24.68 3.70
CA LEU A 4 -7.98 23.23 3.56
C LEU A 4 -9.14 22.72 2.69
N GLY A 5 -10.32 23.34 2.78
CA GLY A 5 -11.47 22.99 1.95
C GLY A 5 -11.25 23.26 0.47
N VAL A 6 -10.70 24.43 0.11
CA VAL A 6 -10.44 24.79 -1.29
C VAL A 6 -9.27 23.99 -1.88
N ALA A 7 -8.23 23.68 -1.10
CA ALA A 7 -7.10 22.88 -1.57
C ALA A 7 -7.45 21.40 -1.79
N GLY A 8 -8.35 20.85 -0.97
CA GLY A 8 -8.93 19.52 -1.18
C GLY A 8 -9.81 19.44 -2.44
N VAL A 9 -10.50 20.52 -2.79
CA VAL A 9 -11.33 20.62 -4.01
C VAL A 9 -10.49 20.92 -5.26
N ALA A 10 -9.32 21.55 -5.11
CA ALA A 10 -8.41 21.90 -6.22
C ALA A 10 -7.50 20.75 -6.70
N GLY A 11 -7.76 19.50 -6.28
CA GLY A 11 -7.01 18.32 -6.74
C GLY A 11 -5.55 18.24 -6.24
N GLN A 12 -5.15 19.06 -5.26
CA GLN A 12 -3.79 19.04 -4.70
C GLN A 12 -3.61 18.01 -3.58
N ALA A 13 -4.28 16.85 -3.65
CA ALA A 13 -4.27 15.85 -2.58
C ALA A 13 -2.84 15.32 -2.28
N GLY A 14 -2.61 14.89 -1.04
CA GLY A 14 -1.34 14.27 -0.63
C GLY A 14 -0.20 15.27 -0.34
N VAL A 15 0.97 15.03 -0.95
CA VAL A 15 2.22 15.77 -0.70
C VAL A 15 2.06 17.27 -1.01
N GLY A 16 1.22 17.64 -1.99
CA GLY A 16 0.93 19.03 -2.33
C GLY A 16 0.31 19.83 -1.19
N LEU A 17 -0.62 19.25 -0.42
CA LEU A 17 -1.21 19.89 0.76
C LEU A 17 -0.16 20.18 1.83
N GLY A 18 0.67 19.17 2.13
CA GLY A 18 1.67 19.26 3.19
C GLY A 18 2.75 20.30 2.93
N PHE A 19 3.20 20.44 1.68
CA PHE A 19 4.36 21.27 1.32
C PHE A 19 4.01 22.59 0.64
N LYS A 20 2.77 22.80 0.16
CA LYS A 20 2.33 24.09 -0.41
C LYS A 20 1.36 24.83 0.49
N VAL A 21 0.38 24.12 1.07
CA VAL A 21 -0.72 24.76 1.79
C VAL A 21 -0.35 25.02 3.25
N LEU A 22 0.30 24.07 3.93
CA LEU A 22 0.68 24.25 5.33
C LEU A 22 1.70 25.39 5.56
N PRO A 23 2.77 25.55 4.75
CA PRO A 23 3.66 26.70 4.89
C PRO A 23 2.95 28.04 4.71
N LEU A 24 1.97 28.10 3.79
CA LEU A 24 1.18 29.30 3.54
C LEU A 24 0.28 29.67 4.74
N VAL A 25 -0.17 28.66 5.50
CA VAL A 25 -0.88 28.86 6.76
C VAL A 25 0.06 29.34 7.87
N PHE A 26 1.24 28.73 8.01
CA PHE A 26 2.23 29.15 9.02
C PHE A 26 2.71 30.58 8.80
N ALA A 27 2.87 31.02 7.55
CA ALA A 27 3.22 32.41 7.22
C ALA A 27 2.18 33.46 7.66
N LYS A 28 0.94 33.05 7.96
CA LYS A 28 -0.12 33.93 8.48
C LYS A 28 -0.20 33.92 10.01
N MET A 29 0.54 33.05 10.69
CA MET A 29 0.58 32.97 12.15
C MET A 29 1.71 33.84 12.73
N PRO A 30 1.51 34.47 13.91
CA PRO A 30 2.61 35.08 14.64
C PRO A 30 3.63 33.99 15.04
N ALA A 31 4.92 34.25 14.82
CA ALA A 31 6.01 33.27 14.98
C ALA A 31 5.88 32.02 14.08
N GLY A 32 5.35 32.17 12.86
CA GLY A 32 5.17 31.10 11.88
C GLY A 32 6.40 30.25 11.58
N ASP A 33 7.60 30.84 11.59
CA ASP A 33 8.86 30.11 11.31
C ASP A 33 9.18 29.06 12.39
N PHE A 34 8.91 29.36 13.66
CA PHE A 34 9.11 28.42 14.76
C PHE A 34 8.14 27.24 14.67
N PHE A 35 6.85 27.53 14.44
CA PHE A 35 5.83 26.49 14.32
C PHE A 35 5.99 25.66 13.05
N GLY A 36 6.36 26.28 11.92
CA GLY A 36 6.69 25.58 10.69
C GLY A 36 7.90 24.67 10.87
N GLY A 37 8.99 25.16 11.48
CA GLY A 37 10.18 24.36 11.78
C GLY A 37 9.87 23.16 12.68
N ALA A 38 9.13 23.37 13.76
CA ALA A 38 8.73 22.30 14.68
C ALA A 38 7.83 21.25 13.99
N PHE A 39 6.90 21.69 13.13
CA PHE A 39 6.02 20.81 12.38
C PHE A 39 6.80 19.94 11.38
N PHE A 40 7.68 20.53 10.57
CA PHE A 40 8.50 19.76 9.62
C PHE A 40 9.50 18.84 10.32
N PHE A 41 10.02 19.24 11.47
CA PHE A 41 10.85 18.37 12.31
C PHE A 41 10.07 17.15 12.82
N MET A 42 8.83 17.35 13.28
CA MET A 42 7.95 16.26 13.67
C MET A 42 7.61 15.35 12.47
N LEU A 43 7.30 15.91 11.30
CA LEU A 43 7.06 15.14 10.08
C LEU A 43 8.28 14.30 9.68
N PHE A 44 9.49 14.84 9.83
CA PHE A 44 10.73 14.12 9.58
C PHE A 44 10.89 12.92 10.52
N LEU A 45 10.68 13.09 11.82
CA LEU A 45 10.73 11.98 12.78
C LEU A 45 9.65 10.93 12.49
N ALA A 46 8.42 11.36 12.19
CA ALA A 46 7.32 10.47 11.83
C ALA A 46 7.66 9.64 10.58
N ALA A 47 8.21 10.28 9.54
CA ALA A 47 8.63 9.61 8.31
C ALA A 47 9.67 8.52 8.59
N ILE A 48 10.70 8.80 9.40
CA ILE A 48 11.73 7.82 9.76
C ILE A 48 11.12 6.58 10.43
N THR A 49 10.25 6.78 11.43
CA THR A 49 9.64 5.66 12.16
C THR A 49 8.76 4.78 11.26
N SER A 50 8.03 5.39 10.33
CA SER A 50 7.22 4.68 9.34
C SER A 50 8.10 3.89 8.36
N SER A 51 9.14 4.52 7.79
CA SER A 51 10.05 3.86 6.84
C SER A 51 10.75 2.66 7.46
N ILE A 52 11.19 2.73 8.72
CA ILE A 52 11.81 1.59 9.41
C ILE A 52 10.80 0.44 9.57
N SER A 53 9.57 0.75 9.99
CA SER A 53 8.52 -0.26 10.21
C SER A 53 8.09 -0.96 8.91
N MET A 54 8.06 -0.23 7.79
CA MET A 54 7.74 -0.82 6.48
C MET A 54 8.88 -1.66 5.90
N LEU A 55 10.15 -1.35 6.19
CA LEU A 55 11.29 -2.12 5.70
C LEU A 55 11.44 -3.47 6.43
N GLN A 56 11.06 -3.53 7.71
CA GLN A 56 11.30 -4.71 8.55
C GLN A 56 10.65 -6.00 8.02
N PRO A 57 9.37 -6.02 7.59
CA PRO A 57 8.77 -7.19 6.94
C PRO A 57 9.50 -7.60 5.65
N GLY A 58 9.96 -6.63 4.86
CA GLY A 58 10.73 -6.90 3.64
C GLY A 58 12.08 -7.56 3.92
N ILE A 59 12.79 -7.11 4.96
CA ILE A 59 14.06 -7.71 5.39
C ILE A 59 13.84 -9.15 5.85
N ALA A 60 12.82 -9.39 6.68
CA ALA A 60 12.48 -10.71 7.19
C ALA A 60 12.13 -11.69 6.06
N PHE A 61 11.35 -11.22 5.07
CA PHE A 61 11.01 -12.02 3.90
C PHE A 61 12.24 -12.41 3.08
N VAL A 62 13.17 -11.48 2.83
CA VAL A 62 14.42 -11.77 2.10
C VAL A 62 15.33 -12.71 2.88
N GLU A 63 15.43 -12.53 4.20
CA GLU A 63 16.18 -13.41 5.10
C GLU A 63 15.64 -14.85 5.07
N GLU A 64 14.33 -15.04 5.14
CA GLU A 64 13.70 -16.36 5.10
C GLU A 64 13.72 -16.98 3.69
N ALA A 65 13.48 -16.19 2.64
CA ALA A 65 13.43 -16.69 1.27
C ALA A 65 14.80 -17.10 0.73
N LEU A 66 15.85 -16.33 1.04
CA LEU A 66 17.21 -16.58 0.55
C LEU A 66 18.09 -17.34 1.56
N GLY A 67 17.67 -17.46 2.82
CA GLY A 67 18.48 -18.08 3.89
C GLY A 67 19.78 -17.33 4.18
N VAL A 68 19.84 -16.03 3.85
CA VAL A 68 21.02 -15.19 4.05
C VAL A 68 20.91 -14.43 5.36
N GLY A 69 22.02 -14.25 6.07
CA GLY A 69 22.01 -13.56 7.37
C GLY A 69 21.56 -12.10 7.26
N ARG A 70 20.85 -11.60 8.28
CA ARG A 70 20.26 -10.25 8.40
C ARG A 70 21.06 -9.09 7.78
N LYS A 71 22.39 -9.07 7.95
CA LYS A 71 23.24 -7.99 7.40
C LYS A 71 23.16 -7.91 5.86
N VAL A 72 23.16 -9.05 5.19
CA VAL A 72 23.09 -9.12 3.72
C VAL A 72 21.68 -8.74 3.25
N SER A 73 20.63 -9.21 3.94
CA SER A 73 19.24 -8.85 3.62
C SER A 73 19.00 -7.33 3.73
N VAL A 74 19.52 -6.69 4.77
CA VAL A 74 19.41 -5.23 4.97
C VAL A 74 20.13 -4.48 3.85
N THR A 75 21.36 -4.87 3.49
CA THR A 75 22.11 -4.20 2.43
C THR A 75 21.45 -4.38 1.06
N LEU A 76 20.95 -5.58 0.75
CA LEU A 76 20.28 -5.85 -0.51
C LEU A 76 18.97 -5.04 -0.64
N LEU A 77 18.14 -5.06 0.41
CA LEU A 77 16.89 -4.31 0.41
C LEU A 77 17.15 -2.81 0.38
N GLY A 78 18.14 -2.33 1.14
CA GLY A 78 18.54 -0.92 1.16
C GLY A 78 19.06 -0.44 -0.20
N LEU A 79 19.85 -1.24 -0.90
CA LEU A 79 20.26 -0.94 -2.28
C LEU A 79 19.06 -0.87 -3.22
N LEU A 80 18.15 -1.85 -3.15
CA LEU A 80 16.94 -1.87 -3.97
C LEU A 80 16.07 -0.63 -3.74
N THR A 81 15.84 -0.27 -2.47
CA THR A 81 15.09 0.94 -2.11
C THR A 81 15.81 2.22 -2.56
N CYS A 82 17.14 2.27 -2.49
CA CYS A 82 17.92 3.41 -2.96
C CYS A 82 17.79 3.59 -4.48
N PHE A 83 17.89 2.50 -5.26
CA PHE A 83 17.65 2.53 -6.70
C PHE A 83 16.21 2.92 -7.04
N GLY A 84 15.22 2.37 -6.33
CA GLY A 84 13.81 2.71 -6.50
C GLY A 84 13.54 4.19 -6.20
N ALA A 85 14.06 4.71 -5.09
CA ALA A 85 13.95 6.13 -4.75
C ALA A 85 14.66 7.02 -5.78
N GLY A 86 15.84 6.63 -6.25
CA GLY A 86 16.57 7.35 -7.30
C GLY A 86 15.78 7.43 -8.61
N PHE A 87 15.10 6.35 -8.99
CA PHE A 87 14.22 6.33 -10.17
C PHE A 87 13.03 7.30 -10.02
N VAL A 88 12.38 7.30 -8.85
CA VAL A 88 11.26 8.23 -8.57
C VAL A 88 11.72 9.68 -8.59
N ILE A 89 12.88 9.97 -7.98
CA ILE A 89 13.45 11.32 -7.97
C ILE A 89 13.80 11.76 -9.40
N TYR A 90 14.34 10.88 -10.25
CA TYR A 90 14.71 11.21 -11.62
C TYR A 90 13.49 11.52 -12.51
N PHE A 91 12.36 10.83 -12.32
CA PHE A 91 11.10 11.07 -13.04
C PHE A 91 10.18 12.12 -12.37
N THR A 92 10.77 13.08 -11.65
CA THR A 92 10.07 14.20 -10.96
C THR A 92 9.63 15.29 -11.93
N GLY A 93 8.88 14.96 -12.98
CA GLY A 93 8.27 15.97 -13.84
C GLY A 93 7.27 16.84 -13.08
N ASP A 94 6.46 16.21 -12.20
CA ASP A 94 5.39 16.88 -11.42
C ASP A 94 4.86 16.00 -10.26
N LEU A 95 5.72 15.24 -9.54
CA LEU A 95 5.30 14.17 -8.59
C LEU A 95 4.47 13.02 -9.22
N LYS A 96 4.13 13.11 -10.50
CA LYS A 96 3.33 12.11 -11.22
C LYS A 96 3.88 10.69 -11.10
N ALA A 97 5.20 10.50 -11.10
CA ALA A 97 5.81 9.19 -10.90
C ALA A 97 5.56 8.62 -9.50
N LEU A 98 5.65 9.47 -8.46
CA LEU A 98 5.36 9.09 -7.08
C LEU A 98 3.88 8.78 -6.92
N ASP A 99 3.00 9.65 -7.38
CA ASP A 99 1.55 9.46 -7.29
C ASP A 99 1.10 8.19 -8.02
N THR A 100 1.70 7.91 -9.18
CA THR A 100 1.40 6.68 -9.93
C THR A 100 1.84 5.44 -9.16
N LEU A 101 3.05 5.42 -8.60
CA LEU A 101 3.51 4.29 -7.80
C LEU A 101 2.73 4.11 -6.50
N ASP A 102 2.36 5.20 -5.83
CA ASP A 102 1.55 5.17 -4.61
C ASP A 102 0.14 4.63 -4.91
N PHE A 103 -0.46 5.01 -6.03
CA PHE A 103 -1.71 4.44 -6.48
C PHE A 103 -1.62 2.92 -6.73
N TRP A 104 -0.63 2.47 -7.50
CA TRP A 104 -0.51 1.06 -7.85
C TRP A 104 -0.11 0.19 -6.65
N VAL A 105 0.89 0.62 -5.88
CA VAL A 105 1.46 -0.19 -4.80
C VAL A 105 0.74 0.09 -3.48
N GLY A 106 0.67 1.36 -3.08
CA GLY A 106 0.13 1.79 -1.79
C GLY A 106 -1.39 1.69 -1.68
N THR A 107 -2.11 1.81 -2.80
CA THR A 107 -3.57 1.74 -2.81
C THR A 107 -4.05 0.41 -3.38
N PHE A 108 -3.81 0.15 -4.65
CA PHE A 108 -4.40 -0.99 -5.35
C PHE A 108 -3.87 -2.35 -4.86
N LEU A 109 -2.54 -2.52 -4.80
CA LEU A 109 -1.94 -3.81 -4.44
C LEU A 109 -2.18 -4.16 -2.97
N ILE A 110 -2.03 -3.20 -2.05
CA ILE A 110 -2.34 -3.41 -0.62
C ILE A 110 -3.81 -3.81 -0.44
N PHE A 111 -4.73 -3.15 -1.14
CA PHE A 111 -6.16 -3.49 -1.06
C PHE A 111 -6.46 -4.89 -1.59
N MET A 112 -5.89 -5.27 -2.74
CA MET A 112 -6.06 -6.60 -3.33
C MET A 112 -5.49 -7.69 -2.40
N LEU A 113 -4.29 -7.49 -1.87
CA LEU A 113 -3.68 -8.40 -0.90
C LEU A 113 -4.52 -8.53 0.37
N ALA A 114 -5.01 -7.42 0.93
CA ALA A 114 -5.86 -7.43 2.12
C ALA A 114 -7.17 -8.20 1.87
N THR A 115 -7.76 -8.05 0.68
CA THR A 115 -8.98 -8.77 0.28
C THR A 115 -8.73 -10.28 0.17
N ILE A 116 -7.62 -10.69 -0.43
CA ILE A 116 -7.25 -12.11 -0.48
C ILE A 116 -6.98 -12.65 0.92
N GLN A 117 -6.21 -11.93 1.74
CA GLN A 117 -5.86 -12.33 3.10
C GLN A 117 -7.10 -12.54 3.97
N ILE A 118 -8.09 -11.64 3.93
CA ILE A 118 -9.30 -11.79 4.74
C ILE A 118 -10.16 -12.98 4.28
N ILE A 119 -10.23 -13.25 2.97
CA ILE A 119 -10.95 -14.39 2.40
C ILE A 119 -10.28 -15.71 2.83
N VAL A 120 -8.96 -15.78 2.71
CA VAL A 120 -8.17 -16.96 3.12
C VAL A 120 -8.31 -17.20 4.62
N PHE A 121 -8.17 -16.15 5.45
CA PHE A 121 -8.31 -16.25 6.89
C PHE A 121 -9.73 -16.64 7.32
N GLY A 122 -10.75 -15.99 6.75
CA GLY A 122 -12.15 -16.18 7.13
C GLY A 122 -12.74 -17.52 6.69
N TRP A 123 -12.38 -18.00 5.49
CA TRP A 123 -13.01 -19.18 4.88
C TRP A 123 -12.08 -20.38 4.64
N VAL A 124 -10.79 -20.18 4.36
CA VAL A 124 -9.86 -21.30 4.08
C VAL A 124 -9.23 -21.87 5.36
N TRP A 125 -8.65 -21.01 6.20
CA TRP A 125 -8.12 -21.42 7.50
C TRP A 125 -9.25 -21.72 8.49
N GLY A 126 -10.32 -20.92 8.43
CA GLY A 126 -11.48 -21.02 9.29
C GLY A 126 -11.32 -20.17 10.55
N ILE A 127 -12.27 -19.24 10.74
CA ILE A 127 -12.25 -18.25 11.83
C ILE A 127 -12.11 -18.87 13.22
N ASP A 128 -12.61 -20.09 13.42
CA ASP A 128 -12.61 -20.75 14.73
C ASP A 128 -11.19 -21.12 15.16
N ARG A 129 -10.36 -21.64 14.25
CA ARG A 129 -8.94 -21.91 14.51
C ARG A 129 -8.16 -20.63 14.79
N GLY A 130 -8.38 -19.60 13.98
CA GLY A 130 -7.74 -18.30 14.18
C GLY A 130 -8.13 -17.65 15.51
N PHE A 131 -9.39 -17.78 15.94
CA PHE A 131 -9.81 -17.32 17.25
C PHE A 131 -9.20 -18.13 18.39
N ASP A 132 -9.06 -19.45 18.24
CA ASP A 132 -8.44 -20.28 19.26
C ASP A 132 -6.96 -19.92 19.44
N GLU A 133 -6.23 -19.65 18.36
CA GLU A 133 -4.85 -19.12 18.39
C GLU A 133 -4.79 -17.72 19.02
N LEU A 134 -5.74 -16.83 18.70
CA LEU A 134 -5.82 -15.50 19.31
C LEU A 134 -6.06 -15.54 20.83
N HIS A 135 -6.67 -16.60 21.35
CA HIS A 135 -6.88 -16.77 22.79
C HIS A 135 -5.72 -17.48 23.49
N GLN A 136 -4.83 -18.13 22.73
CA GLN A 136 -3.63 -18.77 23.29
C GLN A 136 -2.58 -17.70 23.60
N GLY A 137 -2.32 -17.48 24.89
CA GLY A 137 -1.29 -16.54 25.37
C GLY A 137 -1.72 -15.07 25.40
N ALA A 138 -2.98 -14.75 25.10
CA ALA A 138 -3.47 -13.37 25.13
C ALA A 138 -3.84 -12.91 26.55
N ALA A 139 -3.34 -11.73 26.93
CA ALA A 139 -3.70 -11.07 28.19
C ALA A 139 -5.16 -10.56 28.20
N ILE A 140 -5.76 -10.39 27.02
CA ILE A 140 -7.15 -9.94 26.83
C ILE A 140 -7.82 -10.89 25.85
N GLN A 141 -8.96 -11.45 26.25
CA GLN A 141 -9.77 -12.32 25.40
C GLN A 141 -10.66 -11.49 24.48
N VAL A 142 -10.70 -11.85 23.19
CA VAL A 142 -11.46 -11.11 22.18
C VAL A 142 -12.94 -11.53 22.27
N PRO A 143 -13.88 -10.59 22.46
CA PRO A 143 -15.30 -10.91 22.54
C PRO A 143 -15.81 -11.68 21.31
N TRP A 144 -16.77 -12.60 21.52
CA TRP A 144 -17.35 -13.44 20.46
C TRP A 144 -18.00 -12.64 19.32
N ILE A 145 -18.36 -11.37 19.55
CA ILE A 145 -18.94 -10.47 18.54
C ILE A 145 -17.97 -10.19 17.37
N PHE A 146 -16.66 -10.30 17.60
CA PHE A 146 -15.65 -10.08 16.55
C PHE A 146 -15.59 -11.25 15.54
N ARG A 147 -16.03 -12.46 15.92
CA ARG A 147 -16.07 -13.62 15.01
C ARG A 147 -16.92 -13.36 13.76
N PRO A 148 -18.21 -12.96 13.87
CA PRO A 148 -19.02 -12.65 12.70
C PRO A 148 -18.56 -11.38 11.97
N VAL A 149 -18.00 -10.40 12.69
CA VAL A 149 -17.47 -9.17 12.08
C VAL A 149 -16.33 -9.51 11.11
N ILE A 150 -15.35 -10.29 11.55
CA ILE A 150 -14.19 -10.65 10.73
C ILE A 150 -14.58 -11.61 9.60
N LYS A 151 -15.48 -12.58 9.86
CA LYS A 151 -15.88 -13.58 8.87
C LYS A 151 -16.84 -13.06 7.80
N TRP A 152 -17.70 -12.10 8.14
CA TRP A 152 -18.76 -11.65 7.22
C TRP A 152 -18.71 -10.15 6.94
N ILE A 153 -18.60 -9.29 7.96
CA ILE A 153 -18.68 -7.84 7.77
C ILE A 153 -17.43 -7.32 7.05
N CYS A 154 -16.23 -7.68 7.50
CA CYS A 154 -14.96 -7.25 6.90
C CYS A 154 -14.84 -7.64 5.42
N PRO A 155 -15.00 -8.91 5.01
CA PRO A 155 -14.93 -9.28 3.60
C PRO A 155 -16.08 -8.69 2.78
N ALA A 156 -17.30 -8.59 3.32
CA ALA A 156 -18.41 -7.95 2.61
C ALA A 156 -18.15 -6.45 2.38
N PHE A 157 -17.55 -5.76 3.34
CA PHE A 157 -17.21 -4.34 3.21
C PHE A 157 -16.07 -4.11 2.22
N LEU A 158 -15.01 -4.92 2.29
CA LEU A 158 -13.91 -4.90 1.31
C LEU A 158 -14.43 -5.20 -0.10
N LEU A 159 -15.19 -6.29 -0.28
CA LEU A 159 -15.79 -6.62 -1.58
C LEU A 159 -16.80 -5.55 -2.03
N GLY A 160 -17.53 -4.93 -1.11
CA GLY A 160 -18.44 -3.83 -1.39
C GLY A 160 -17.70 -2.60 -1.93
N ILE A 161 -16.62 -2.17 -1.28
CA ILE A 161 -15.76 -1.08 -1.76
C ILE A 161 -15.15 -1.43 -3.11
N PHE A 162 -14.65 -2.67 -3.26
CA PHE A 162 -14.08 -3.12 -4.53
C PHE A 162 -15.11 -3.12 -5.65
N ALA A 163 -16.33 -3.60 -5.39
CA ALA A 163 -17.41 -3.62 -6.37
C ALA A 163 -17.86 -2.20 -6.73
N LEU A 164 -17.98 -1.30 -5.74
CA LEU A 164 -18.31 0.10 -5.99
C LEU A 164 -17.23 0.81 -6.81
N TRP A 165 -15.95 0.59 -6.46
CA TRP A 165 -14.82 1.11 -7.22
C TRP A 165 -14.80 0.56 -8.65
N PHE A 166 -14.98 -0.75 -8.82
CA PHE A 166 -15.04 -1.42 -10.12
C PHE A 166 -16.23 -0.93 -10.96
N MET A 167 -17.40 -0.70 -10.34
CA MET A 167 -18.58 -0.13 -11.01
C MET A 167 -18.35 1.33 -11.40
N GLN A 168 -17.72 2.15 -10.56
CA GLN A 168 -17.39 3.54 -10.92
C GLN A 168 -16.37 3.58 -12.07
N GLU A 169 -15.35 2.74 -12.01
CA GLU A 169 -14.24 2.74 -12.97
C GLU A 169 -14.66 2.16 -14.33
N ILE A 170 -15.48 1.10 -14.37
CA ILE A 170 -15.89 0.43 -15.62
C ILE A 170 -17.25 0.89 -16.14
N LEU A 171 -18.23 1.13 -15.26
CA LEU A 171 -19.60 1.47 -15.66
C LEU A 171 -19.88 2.98 -15.63
N GLY A 172 -18.97 3.81 -15.09
CA GLY A 172 -19.10 5.27 -15.11
C GLY A 172 -20.36 5.80 -14.40
N MET A 173 -20.94 5.02 -13.48
CA MET A 173 -22.13 5.42 -12.73
C MET A 173 -21.71 6.12 -11.43
N ASP A 174 -21.54 7.43 -11.51
CA ASP A 174 -21.34 8.29 -10.35
C ASP A 174 -22.67 8.46 -9.60
N LEU A 175 -22.88 7.66 -8.56
CA LEU A 175 -24.12 7.61 -7.76
C LEU A 175 -24.36 8.88 -6.93
N SER A 176 -23.47 9.88 -7.00
CA SER A 176 -23.58 11.18 -6.34
C SER A 176 -24.22 12.26 -7.24
N SER A 177 -24.10 12.16 -8.56
CA SER A 177 -24.43 13.28 -9.46
C SER A 177 -25.56 13.00 -10.46
N GLY A 178 -26.15 11.79 -10.48
CA GLY A 178 -27.37 11.52 -11.28
C GLY A 178 -27.26 11.89 -12.76
N ALA A 179 -26.04 11.98 -13.28
CA ALA A 179 -25.71 12.38 -14.64
C ALA A 179 -24.73 11.35 -15.19
N ALA A 180 -25.01 10.84 -16.39
CA ALA A 180 -24.10 9.99 -17.14
C ALA A 180 -22.90 10.84 -17.59
N GLY A 181 -21.93 11.02 -16.70
CA GLY A 181 -20.81 11.93 -16.85
C GLY A 181 -19.49 11.19 -16.93
N GLY A 182 -19.16 10.68 -18.12
CA GLY A 182 -17.79 10.38 -18.56
C GLY A 182 -17.06 9.24 -17.85
N VAL A 183 -16.66 8.24 -18.63
CA VAL A 183 -15.69 7.20 -18.24
C VAL A 183 -14.47 7.85 -17.55
N SER A 184 -14.11 7.33 -16.38
CA SER A 184 -12.97 7.74 -15.58
C SER A 184 -11.71 7.90 -16.44
N TYR A 185 -10.99 9.01 -16.28
CA TYR A 185 -9.77 9.38 -17.00
C TYR A 185 -8.73 8.23 -17.02
N TYR A 186 -8.75 7.36 -16.02
CA TYR A 186 -7.78 6.29 -15.77
C TYR A 186 -8.01 5.06 -16.68
N VAL A 187 -9.26 4.73 -17.02
CA VAL A 187 -9.57 3.69 -18.02
C VAL A 187 -9.32 4.18 -19.44
N THR A 188 -9.58 5.44 -19.73
CA THR A 188 -9.29 6.03 -21.05
C THR A 188 -7.79 6.22 -21.30
N ASP A 189 -6.96 6.36 -20.27
CA ASP A 189 -5.50 6.47 -20.41
C ASP A 189 -4.81 5.11 -20.61
N LEU A 190 -5.47 4.01 -20.22
CA LEU A 190 -5.02 2.64 -20.45
C LEU A 190 -5.49 2.05 -21.79
N PHE A 191 -6.65 2.47 -22.30
CA PHE A 191 -7.28 1.87 -23.50
C PHE A 191 -7.72 2.88 -24.58
N GLY A 192 -7.44 4.18 -24.45
CA GLY A 192 -7.80 5.22 -25.43
C GLY A 192 -6.66 5.66 -26.36
N GLU A 193 -7.01 6.40 -27.42
CA GLU A 193 -6.10 6.88 -28.49
C GLU A 193 -4.95 7.81 -28.02
N LYS A 194 -4.90 8.20 -26.74
CA LYS A 194 -3.79 8.94 -26.14
C LYS A 194 -3.20 8.17 -24.95
N ALA A 195 -2.75 6.95 -25.20
CA ALA A 195 -2.04 6.13 -24.23
C ALA A 195 -0.83 6.90 -23.64
N SER A 196 -0.89 7.25 -22.35
CA SER A 196 0.27 7.83 -21.68
C SER A 196 1.25 6.72 -21.29
N LEU A 197 2.46 6.79 -21.85
CA LEU A 197 3.62 5.93 -21.58
C LEU A 197 3.82 5.57 -20.07
N PRO A 198 3.56 6.47 -19.11
CA PRO A 198 3.73 6.18 -17.68
C PRO A 198 2.75 5.12 -17.13
N ALA A 199 1.49 5.10 -17.57
CA ALA A 199 0.50 4.15 -17.06
C ALA A 199 0.83 2.70 -17.46
N GLN A 200 1.27 2.51 -18.70
CA GLN A 200 1.71 1.21 -19.22
C GLN A 200 3.03 0.74 -18.57
N LEU A 201 3.97 1.66 -18.33
CA LEU A 201 5.21 1.36 -17.61
C LEU A 201 4.96 0.98 -16.14
N SER A 202 3.91 1.51 -15.52
CA SER A 202 3.56 1.20 -14.13
C SER A 202 2.94 -0.18 -13.99
N VAL A 203 2.03 -0.54 -14.90
CA VAL A 203 1.49 -1.91 -14.99
C VAL A 203 2.61 -2.90 -15.33
N GLY A 204 3.51 -2.52 -16.24
CA GLY A 204 4.70 -3.30 -16.55
C GLY A 204 5.61 -3.51 -15.33
N LEU A 205 5.85 -2.48 -14.52
CA LEU A 205 6.63 -2.57 -13.29
C LEU A 205 5.95 -3.50 -12.26
N VAL A 206 4.63 -3.39 -12.09
CA VAL A 206 3.88 -4.27 -11.18
C VAL A 206 3.96 -5.73 -11.62
N ILE A 207 3.85 -5.99 -12.93
CA ILE A 207 4.02 -7.34 -13.49
C ILE A 207 5.45 -7.83 -13.30
N VAL A 208 6.46 -7.00 -13.54
CA VAL A 208 7.88 -7.36 -13.35
C VAL A 208 8.18 -7.63 -11.88
N ILE A 209 7.64 -6.85 -10.95
CA ILE A 209 7.78 -7.07 -9.52
C ILE A 209 7.07 -8.37 -9.12
N ALA A 210 5.84 -8.61 -9.58
CA ALA A 210 5.13 -9.85 -9.31
C ALA A 210 5.86 -11.09 -9.87
N VAL A 211 6.42 -10.99 -11.08
CA VAL A 211 7.24 -12.02 -11.70
C VAL A 211 8.55 -12.21 -10.93
N PHE A 212 9.20 -11.13 -10.49
CA PHE A 212 10.40 -11.19 -9.67
C PHE A 212 10.13 -11.88 -8.33
N PHE A 213 9.06 -11.52 -7.63
CA PHE A 213 8.67 -12.17 -6.37
C PHE A 213 8.29 -13.63 -6.59
N SER A 214 7.57 -13.96 -7.67
CA SER A 214 7.22 -15.34 -8.06
C SER A 214 8.45 -16.19 -8.44
N LEU A 215 9.42 -15.59 -9.13
CA LEU A 215 10.70 -16.22 -9.45
C LEU A 215 11.56 -16.39 -8.19
N MET A 216 11.51 -15.44 -7.26
CA MET A 216 12.24 -15.52 -6.01
C MET A 216 11.63 -16.58 -5.08
N THR A 217 10.30 -16.69 -5.00
CA THR A 217 9.62 -17.74 -4.24
C THR A 217 9.82 -19.13 -4.86
N SER A 218 9.79 -19.26 -6.18
CA SER A 218 10.07 -20.54 -6.85
C SER A 218 11.55 -20.97 -6.77
N ARG A 219 12.48 -20.02 -6.57
CA ARG A 219 13.91 -20.27 -6.33
C ARG A 219 14.26 -20.41 -4.84
N ALA A 220 13.35 -20.06 -3.93
CA ALA A 220 13.57 -20.17 -2.49
C ALA A 220 13.51 -21.66 -2.08
N ARG A 221 14.67 -22.20 -1.65
CA ARG A 221 14.78 -23.59 -1.18
C ARG A 221 13.87 -23.88 0.02
N ALA A 222 13.52 -22.87 0.82
CA ALA A 222 12.56 -22.99 1.92
C ALA A 222 11.14 -23.35 1.45
N PHE A 223 10.70 -22.83 0.29
CA PHE A 223 9.40 -23.17 -0.29
C PHE A 223 9.40 -24.58 -0.90
N GLN A 224 10.49 -24.97 -1.57
CA GLN A 224 10.66 -26.34 -2.07
C GLN A 224 10.73 -27.38 -0.94
N ARG A 225 11.31 -27.04 0.22
CA ARG A 225 11.31 -27.90 1.41
C ARG A 225 9.92 -28.00 2.05
N ALA A 226 9.16 -26.91 2.08
CA ALA A 226 7.77 -26.89 2.55
C ALA A 226 6.83 -27.69 1.62
N GLU A 227 7.00 -27.61 0.29
CA GLU A 227 6.29 -28.47 -0.69
C GLU A 227 6.67 -29.95 -0.56
N GLN A 228 7.88 -30.25 -0.08
CA GLN A 228 8.37 -31.61 0.17
C GLN A 228 8.01 -32.14 1.57
N GLY A 229 7.35 -31.34 2.42
CA GLY A 229 6.91 -31.76 3.76
C GLY A 229 8.05 -32.01 4.76
N LEU A 230 9.23 -31.42 4.54
CA LEU A 230 10.39 -31.55 5.44
C LEU A 230 10.48 -30.35 6.39
N ASP A 231 10.62 -30.64 7.69
CA ASP A 231 10.67 -29.64 8.75
C ASP A 231 11.99 -28.84 8.73
N LYS A 232 11.94 -27.63 9.29
CA LYS A 232 13.05 -26.66 9.30
C LYS A 232 14.29 -27.15 10.09
N ASP A 233 14.16 -28.21 10.89
CA ASP A 233 15.16 -28.64 11.88
C ASP A 233 15.96 -29.91 11.52
N ASP A 234 15.75 -30.53 10.35
CA ASP A 234 16.60 -31.63 9.89
C ASP A 234 17.88 -31.10 9.20
N VAL A 235 18.85 -30.75 10.08
CA VAL A 235 20.31 -30.51 9.95
C VAL A 235 20.85 -29.96 8.62
#